data_AF-A0A7S4PRZ4-F1
#
_entry.id   AF-A0A7S4PRZ4-F1
#
_cell.length_a   1.000
_cell.length_b   1.000
_cell.length_c   1.000
_cell.angle_alpha   90.00
_cell.angle_beta   90.00
_cell.angle_gamma   90.00
#
_symmetry.space_group_name_H-M   'P 1'
#
loop_
_entity.id
_entity.type
_entity.pdbx_description
1 polymer ?
#
loop_
_entity_poly.entity_id
_entity_poly.type
_entity_poly.pdbx_seq_one_letter_code
_entity_poly.pdbx_strand_id
1 'polypeptide(L)'
;GQIRRRAASDCLPVRRPRGSSSRWWSATEEACPLSGFPIKFLPYPPFRFKSDSGGGARDAGRLVDGPFLVLRVLETGQFRVLGRKLGKEDIECLDRYMKKCKLGPYRLGRYLELLKEATPAAEQEIEAIRKKAARRLRALREIQRTRLARLAFAAEAAGGQAREIPAPGPGGATAGTGAGRSRARGLDKENLKPPPSKLPLPSGFVGSSGGAAPQAPASAVWMKVGH
;
A
#
# COMPACT_ATOMS: atom_id res chain seq x y z
N GLY A 1 31.64 -28.27 12.35
CA GLY A 1 31.01 -27.79 11.10
C GLY A 1 30.50 -26.38 11.30
N GLN A 2 31.10 -25.38 10.66
CA GLN A 2 30.62 -23.99 10.69
C GLN A 2 29.31 -23.89 9.91
N ILE A 3 28.18 -23.89 10.62
CA ILE A 3 26.89 -23.45 10.09
C ILE A 3 27.04 -21.96 9.81
N ARG A 4 27.49 -21.61 8.61
CA ARG A 4 27.43 -20.25 8.10
C ARG A 4 25.95 -19.87 8.08
N ARG A 5 25.50 -19.17 9.13
CA ARG A 5 24.24 -18.43 9.13
C ARG A 5 24.31 -17.51 7.90
N ARG A 6 23.76 -17.94 6.77
CA ARG A 6 23.53 -17.07 5.62
C ARG A 6 22.64 -15.97 6.17
N ALA A 7 23.28 -14.84 6.46
CA ALA A 7 22.62 -13.71 7.07
C ALA A 7 21.41 -13.36 6.20
N ALA A 8 20.30 -13.02 6.87
CA ALA A 8 19.04 -12.56 6.29
C ALA A 8 19.18 -11.19 5.58
N SER A 9 20.24 -11.04 4.78
CA SER A 9 20.80 -9.82 4.19
C SER A 9 19.99 -9.29 3.00
N ASP A 10 19.11 -10.10 2.44
CA ASP A 10 18.39 -9.74 1.23
C ASP A 10 17.06 -9.04 1.48
N CYS A 11 16.66 -8.91 2.74
CA CYS A 11 15.45 -8.19 3.13
C CYS A 11 15.69 -6.70 3.40
N LEU A 12 16.89 -6.21 3.11
CA LEU A 12 17.19 -4.81 3.30
C LEU A 12 16.42 -4.00 2.26
N PRO A 13 15.76 -2.90 2.68
CA PRO A 13 15.24 -1.94 1.72
C PRO A 13 16.38 -1.52 0.80
N VAL A 14 16.07 -1.38 -0.48
CA VAL A 14 17.02 -0.96 -1.53
C VAL A 14 17.93 0.12 -0.96
N ARG A 15 19.24 -0.17 -0.95
CA ARG A 15 20.23 0.73 -0.37
C ARG A 15 20.05 2.10 -1.00
N ARG A 16 19.80 3.12 -0.17
CA ARG A 16 19.70 4.51 -0.62
C ARG A 16 21.00 4.88 -1.34
N PRO A 17 20.93 5.46 -2.55
CA PRO A 17 22.07 6.15 -3.14
C PRO A 17 22.57 7.21 -2.14
N ARG A 18 23.88 7.20 -1.85
CA ARG A 18 24.46 8.21 -0.94
C ARG A 18 24.34 9.58 -1.62
N GLY A 19 23.80 10.59 -0.92
CA GLY A 19 23.81 11.98 -1.38
C GLY A 19 22.51 12.57 -1.96
N SER A 20 21.41 11.80 -2.04
CA SER A 20 20.09 12.39 -2.40
C SER A 20 19.24 12.62 -1.14
N SER A 21 18.85 13.87 -0.88
CA SER A 21 17.87 14.23 0.16
C SER A 21 16.45 13.79 -0.22
N SER A 22 16.24 13.38 -1.48
CA SER A 22 14.97 12.93 -2.01
C SER A 22 14.70 11.43 -1.74
N ARG A 23 13.42 11.05 -1.76
CA ARG A 23 12.99 9.66 -1.69
C ARG A 23 13.52 8.94 -2.94
N TRP A 24 14.44 7.98 -2.79
CA TRP A 24 15.08 7.29 -3.94
C TRP A 24 14.09 6.67 -4.93
N TRP A 25 12.89 6.30 -4.47
CA TRP A 25 11.83 5.72 -5.31
C TRP A 25 10.95 6.77 -5.99
N SER A 26 11.12 8.07 -5.72
CA SER A 26 10.33 9.11 -6.39
C SER A 26 10.75 9.35 -7.84
N ALA A 27 11.92 8.84 -8.24
CA ALA A 27 12.39 8.89 -9.63
C ALA A 27 11.92 7.69 -10.49
N THR A 28 11.21 6.70 -9.91
CA THR A 28 10.69 5.58 -10.71
C THR A 28 9.34 5.91 -11.34
N GLU A 29 9.22 5.64 -12.63
CA GLU A 29 7.97 5.73 -13.38
C GLU A 29 7.13 4.44 -13.31
N GLU A 30 7.64 3.40 -12.64
CA GLU A 30 6.94 2.12 -12.52
C GLU A 30 5.68 2.23 -11.65
N ALA A 31 4.65 1.49 -12.06
CA ALA A 31 3.46 1.24 -11.26
C ALA A 31 3.57 -0.09 -10.51
N CYS A 32 2.99 -0.14 -9.31
CA CYS A 32 2.90 -1.38 -8.55
C CYS A 32 2.07 -2.42 -9.35
N PRO A 33 2.59 -3.62 -9.65
CA PRO A 33 1.87 -4.62 -10.44
C PRO A 33 0.65 -5.22 -9.73
N LEU A 34 0.48 -4.97 -8.43
CA LEU A 34 -0.64 -5.49 -7.65
C LEU A 34 -1.78 -4.48 -7.48
N SER A 35 -1.46 -3.20 -7.30
CA SER A 35 -2.43 -2.14 -7.06
C SER A 35 -2.65 -1.22 -8.26
N GLY A 36 -1.77 -1.25 -9.26
CA GLY A 36 -1.75 -0.29 -10.37
C GLY A 36 -1.33 1.13 -9.95
N PHE A 37 -0.98 1.35 -8.67
CA PHE A 37 -0.64 2.67 -8.16
C PHE A 37 0.83 3.02 -8.47
N PRO A 38 1.14 4.23 -9.01
CA PRO A 38 2.51 4.61 -9.32
C PRO A 38 3.39 4.67 -8.06
N ILE A 39 4.56 4.02 -8.12
CA ILE A 39 5.43 3.84 -6.96
C ILE A 39 5.96 5.17 -6.43
N LYS A 40 6.27 6.12 -7.33
CA LYS A 40 6.76 7.46 -6.95
C LYS A 40 5.85 8.25 -6.00
N PHE A 41 4.55 7.92 -5.98
CA PHE A 41 3.55 8.58 -5.13
C PHE A 41 3.25 7.83 -3.82
N LEU A 42 3.94 6.72 -3.54
CA LEU A 42 3.80 6.02 -2.27
C LEU A 42 4.36 6.89 -1.12
N PRO A 43 3.65 6.98 0.03
CA PRO A 43 4.11 7.75 1.19
C PRO A 43 5.20 7.01 1.99
N TYR A 44 5.47 5.75 1.66
CA TYR A 44 6.47 4.87 2.26
C TYR A 44 7.35 4.26 1.15
N PRO A 45 8.54 3.73 1.48
CA PRO A 45 9.39 3.04 0.50
C PRO A 45 8.66 1.82 -0.07
N PRO A 46 8.74 1.53 -1.38
CA PRO A 46 8.21 0.30 -1.95
C PRO A 46 8.95 -0.93 -1.40
N PHE A 47 8.26 -2.06 -1.37
CA PHE A 47 8.85 -3.35 -1.01
C PHE A 47 9.44 -4.00 -2.27
N ARG A 48 10.64 -4.59 -2.18
CA ARG A 48 11.26 -5.30 -3.31
C ARG A 48 10.91 -6.78 -3.24
N PHE A 49 10.02 -7.23 -4.11
CA PHE A 49 9.57 -8.62 -4.19
C PHE A 49 10.40 -9.39 -5.22
N LYS A 50 11.07 -10.47 -4.80
CA LYS A 50 11.72 -11.40 -5.74
C LYS A 50 10.64 -12.03 -6.63
N SER A 51 10.90 -12.26 -7.91
CA SER A 51 9.94 -12.85 -8.86
C SER A 51 10.59 -14.08 -9.45
N ASP A 52 9.88 -15.20 -9.55
CA ASP A 52 10.41 -16.49 -10.06
C ASP A 52 10.50 -16.52 -11.60
N SER A 53 10.56 -15.36 -12.24
CA SER A 53 10.76 -15.21 -13.68
C SER A 53 12.14 -15.78 -14.03
N GLY A 54 12.19 -17.10 -14.28
CA GLY A 54 13.36 -17.99 -14.32
C GLY A 54 14.39 -17.73 -15.41
N GLY A 55 14.79 -16.47 -15.63
CA GLY A 55 15.83 -16.08 -16.54
C GLY A 55 17.01 -15.44 -15.81
N GLY A 56 18.03 -16.25 -15.50
CA GLY A 56 19.45 -15.85 -15.44
C GLY A 56 19.91 -14.67 -14.54
N ALA A 57 20.83 -15.00 -13.63
CA ALA A 57 21.89 -14.20 -12.97
C ALA A 57 21.60 -12.85 -12.28
N ARG A 58 20.52 -12.12 -12.57
CA ARG A 58 20.15 -10.91 -11.83
C ARG A 58 18.63 -10.80 -11.76
N ASP A 59 18.01 -11.60 -10.90
CA ASP A 59 16.60 -11.44 -10.51
C ASP A 59 16.37 -10.02 -9.98
N ALA A 60 15.99 -9.13 -10.90
CA ALA A 60 15.64 -7.76 -10.61
C ALA A 60 14.27 -7.79 -9.92
N GLY A 61 14.28 -8.01 -8.60
CA GLY A 61 13.05 -8.02 -7.81
C GLY A 61 12.19 -6.79 -8.11
N ARG A 62 10.89 -7.01 -8.29
CA ARG A 62 9.91 -5.98 -8.63
C ARG A 62 9.56 -5.13 -7.43
N LEU A 63 9.36 -3.84 -7.65
CA LEU A 63 8.86 -2.94 -6.62
C LEU A 63 7.35 -3.10 -6.48
N VAL A 64 6.88 -3.34 -5.26
CA VAL A 64 5.46 -3.54 -4.95
C VAL A 64 5.05 -2.68 -3.75
N ASP A 65 3.76 -2.36 -3.70
CA ASP A 65 3.10 -1.78 -2.54
C ASP A 65 2.98 -2.86 -1.45
N GLY A 66 3.86 -2.77 -0.44
CA GLY A 66 3.95 -3.75 0.64
C GLY A 66 2.67 -3.87 1.47
N PRO A 67 2.07 -2.78 1.98
CA PRO A 67 0.77 -2.84 2.67
C PRO A 67 -0.32 -3.46 1.81
N PHE A 68 -0.43 -3.09 0.54
CA PHE A 68 -1.44 -3.66 -0.35
C PHE A 68 -1.25 -5.17 -0.49
N LEU A 69 -0.02 -5.63 -0.70
CA LEU A 69 0.33 -7.04 -0.77
C LEU A 69 -0.09 -7.80 0.50
N VAL A 70 0.34 -7.33 1.68
CA VAL A 70 0.03 -8.00 2.96
C VAL A 70 -1.47 -8.05 3.21
N LEU A 71 -2.18 -6.94 3.00
CA LEU A 71 -3.62 -6.87 3.21
C LEU A 71 -4.40 -7.78 2.26
N ARG A 72 -3.99 -7.86 0.99
CA ARG A 72 -4.59 -8.77 0.01
C ARG A 72 -4.40 -10.24 0.39
N VAL A 73 -3.19 -10.61 0.83
CA VAL A 73 -2.90 -11.99 1.28
C VAL A 73 -3.72 -12.34 2.52
N LEU A 74 -3.80 -11.44 3.51
CA LEU A 74 -4.61 -11.66 4.71
C LEU A 74 -6.10 -11.75 4.38
N GLU A 75 -6.64 -10.90 3.51
CA GLU A 75 -8.06 -10.94 3.12
C GLU A 75 -8.41 -12.27 2.41
N THR A 76 -7.59 -12.67 1.44
CA THR A 76 -7.88 -13.82 0.55
C THR A 76 -7.41 -15.15 1.10
N GLY A 77 -6.44 -15.16 2.02
CA GLY A 77 -5.71 -16.36 2.43
C GLY A 77 -4.80 -16.94 1.33
N GLN A 78 -4.64 -16.25 0.19
CA GLN A 78 -3.86 -16.74 -0.94
C GLN A 78 -2.41 -16.27 -0.86
N PHE A 79 -1.49 -17.21 -0.68
CA PHE A 79 -0.06 -16.95 -0.61
C PHE A 79 0.65 -16.99 -1.96
N ARG A 80 -0.08 -17.04 -3.09
CA ARG A 80 0.53 -16.96 -4.43
C ARG A 80 0.46 -15.52 -4.94
N VAL A 81 1.62 -14.94 -5.23
CA VAL A 81 1.78 -13.52 -5.58
C VAL A 81 2.76 -13.42 -6.75
N LEU A 82 2.34 -12.72 -7.82
CA LEU A 82 3.14 -12.55 -9.05
C LEU A 82 3.70 -13.89 -9.57
N GLY A 83 2.84 -14.91 -9.62
CA GLY A 83 3.19 -16.23 -10.14
C GLY A 83 3.87 -17.18 -9.14
N ARG A 84 4.41 -16.69 -8.00
CA ARG A 84 5.12 -17.53 -7.03
C ARG A 84 4.45 -17.66 -5.68
N LYS A 85 4.71 -18.74 -4.96
CA LYS A 85 4.24 -18.92 -3.57
C LYS A 85 5.17 -18.15 -2.61
N LEU A 86 4.60 -17.41 -1.66
CA LEU A 86 5.34 -16.75 -0.60
C LEU A 86 5.99 -17.80 0.30
N GLY A 87 7.32 -17.77 0.37
CA GLY A 87 8.08 -18.60 1.30
C GLY A 87 8.07 -18.03 2.72
N LYS A 88 8.55 -18.82 3.68
CA LYS A 88 8.75 -18.36 5.07
C LYS A 88 9.65 -17.13 5.13
N GLU A 89 10.74 -17.13 4.36
CA GLU A 89 11.68 -16.00 4.30
C GLU A 89 11.01 -14.72 3.77
N ASP A 90 10.19 -14.83 2.72
CA ASP A 90 9.43 -13.68 2.17
C ASP A 90 8.47 -13.09 3.21
N ILE A 91 7.81 -13.96 3.98
CA ILE A 91 6.87 -13.58 5.02
C ILE A 91 7.57 -12.85 6.17
N GLU A 92 8.68 -13.38 6.65
CA GLU A 92 9.50 -12.70 7.67
C GLU A 92 10.07 -11.37 7.15
N CYS A 93 10.38 -11.30 5.85
CA CYS A 93 10.81 -10.08 5.17
C CYS A 93 9.72 -9.01 5.19
N LEU A 94 8.50 -9.39 4.80
CA LEU A 94 7.33 -8.52 4.76
C LEU A 94 6.97 -8.03 6.16
N ASP A 95 6.98 -8.91 7.17
CA ASP A 95 6.66 -8.54 8.54
C ASP A 95 7.67 -7.55 9.14
N ARG A 96 8.97 -7.76 8.86
CA ARG A 96 10.03 -6.81 9.22
C ARG A 96 9.85 -5.48 8.51
N TYR A 97 9.52 -5.48 7.22
CA TYR A 97 9.23 -4.27 6.46
C TYR A 97 8.03 -3.51 7.03
N MET A 98 6.91 -4.19 7.29
CA MET A 98 5.70 -3.58 7.86
C MET A 98 5.97 -2.96 9.23
N LYS A 99 6.76 -3.64 10.08
CA LYS A 99 7.22 -3.13 11.37
C LYS A 99 8.12 -1.89 11.20
N LYS A 100 9.14 -1.96 10.33
CA LYS A 100 10.10 -0.88 10.08
C LYS A 100 9.42 0.39 9.59
N CYS A 101 8.46 0.26 8.67
CA CYS A 101 7.75 1.38 8.08
C CYS A 101 6.52 1.82 8.90
N LYS A 102 6.26 1.20 10.07
CA LYS A 102 5.12 1.50 10.95
C LYS A 102 3.76 1.41 10.23
N LEU A 103 3.59 0.42 9.35
CA LEU A 103 2.42 0.28 8.45
C LEU A 103 1.24 -0.47 9.09
N GLY A 104 1.18 -0.51 10.42
CA GLY A 104 0.13 -1.14 11.20
C GLY A 104 0.48 -2.55 11.73
N PRO A 105 -0.49 -3.23 12.38
CA PRO A 105 -0.27 -4.49 13.09
C PRO A 105 -0.43 -5.75 12.21
N TYR A 106 -0.65 -5.61 10.90
CA TYR A 106 -0.87 -6.72 9.99
C TYR A 106 0.43 -7.52 9.78
N ARG A 107 0.45 -8.78 10.24
CA ARG A 107 1.60 -9.69 10.17
C ARG A 107 1.19 -11.02 9.55
N LEU A 108 1.90 -11.44 8.51
CA LEU A 108 1.66 -12.71 7.83
C LEU A 108 2.18 -13.90 8.65
N GLY A 109 3.24 -13.71 9.44
CA GLY A 109 3.77 -14.75 10.34
C GLY A 109 2.73 -15.21 11.37
N ARG A 110 2.11 -14.27 12.08
CA ARG A 110 1.02 -14.57 13.04
C ARG A 110 -0.15 -15.30 12.38
N TYR A 111 -0.53 -14.87 11.19
CA TYR A 111 -1.60 -15.53 10.43
C TYR A 111 -1.24 -16.98 10.06
N LEU A 112 0.02 -17.25 9.70
CA LEU A 112 0.49 -18.62 9.46
C LEU A 112 0.56 -19.48 10.72
N GLU A 113 0.89 -18.91 11.88
CA GLU A 113 0.88 -19.62 13.16
C GLU A 113 -0.54 -20.09 13.50
N LEU A 114 -1.52 -19.18 13.40
CA LEU A 114 -2.93 -19.48 13.62
C LEU A 114 -3.44 -20.59 12.69
N LEU A 115 -3.03 -20.57 11.42
CA LEU A 115 -3.41 -21.62 10.47
C LEU A 115 -2.89 -23.02 10.85
N LYS A 116 -1.80 -23.10 11.63
CA LYS A 116 -1.24 -24.39 12.08
C LYS A 116 -1.91 -24.91 13.35
N GLU A 117 -2.43 -24.02 14.20
CA GLU A 117 -3.04 -24.39 15.48
C GLU A 117 -4.36 -25.17 15.28
N ALA A 118 -5.11 -24.90 14.20
CA ALA A 118 -6.35 -25.61 13.84
C ALA A 118 -7.37 -25.72 14.99
N THR A 119 -7.42 -24.72 15.88
CA THR A 119 -8.39 -24.62 16.97
C THR A 119 -9.55 -23.69 16.58
N PRO A 120 -10.77 -23.88 17.14
CA PRO A 120 -11.88 -22.98 16.86
C PRO A 120 -11.59 -21.53 17.29
N ALA A 121 -10.77 -21.33 18.33
CA ALA A 121 -10.31 -20.01 18.74
C ALA A 121 -9.39 -19.36 17.68
N ALA A 122 -8.47 -20.14 17.09
CA ALA A 122 -7.60 -19.67 16.02
C ALA A 122 -8.40 -19.33 14.74
N GLU A 123 -9.42 -20.11 14.39
CA GLU A 123 -10.32 -19.81 13.26
C GLU A 123 -11.06 -18.48 13.45
N GLN A 124 -11.56 -18.21 14.66
CA GLN A 124 -12.19 -16.94 15.01
C GLN A 124 -11.19 -15.76 14.88
N GLU A 125 -9.95 -15.94 15.34
CA GLU A 125 -8.91 -14.91 15.21
C GLU A 125 -8.55 -14.66 13.73
N ILE A 126 -8.41 -15.73 12.93
CA ILE A 126 -8.20 -15.66 11.48
C ILE A 126 -9.32 -14.85 10.84
N GLU A 127 -10.59 -15.17 11.10
CA GLU A 127 -11.71 -14.45 10.50
C GLU A 127 -11.75 -12.98 10.94
N ALA A 128 -11.42 -12.68 12.20
CA ALA A 128 -11.28 -11.32 12.67
C ALA A 128 -10.16 -10.56 11.93
N ILE A 129 -9.01 -11.21 11.66
CA ILE A 129 -7.91 -10.65 10.87
C ILE A 129 -8.37 -10.39 9.43
N ARG A 130 -9.06 -11.35 8.79
CA ARG A 130 -9.58 -11.21 7.42
C ARG A 130 -10.52 -10.03 7.29
N LYS A 131 -11.51 -9.92 8.20
CA LYS A 131 -12.46 -8.78 8.24
C LYS A 131 -11.74 -7.44 8.42
N LYS A 132 -10.75 -7.36 9.32
CA LYS A 132 -9.94 -6.14 9.52
C LYS A 132 -9.13 -5.80 8.26
N ALA A 133 -8.46 -6.78 7.66
CA ALA A 133 -7.68 -6.61 6.43
C ALA A 133 -8.54 -6.13 5.27
N ALA A 134 -9.72 -6.73 5.05
CA ALA A 134 -10.67 -6.33 4.01
C ALA A 134 -11.14 -4.88 4.14
N ARG A 135 -11.49 -4.44 5.37
CA ARG A 135 -11.84 -3.03 5.63
C ARG A 135 -10.67 -2.10 5.32
N ARG A 136 -9.47 -2.45 5.76
CA ARG A 136 -8.28 -1.63 5.53
C ARG A 136 -7.87 -1.58 4.05
N LEU A 137 -8.01 -2.69 3.33
CA LEU A 137 -7.71 -2.77 1.90
C LEU A 137 -8.67 -1.91 1.08
N ARG A 138 -9.98 -1.95 1.41
CA ARG A 138 -10.97 -1.05 0.79
C ARG A 138 -10.61 0.42 1.00
N ALA A 139 -10.27 0.81 2.23
CA ALA A 139 -9.83 2.18 2.51
C ALA A 139 -8.54 2.56 1.75
N LEU A 140 -7.58 1.64 1.64
CA LEU A 140 -6.34 1.88 0.89
C LEU A 140 -6.61 2.08 -0.61
N ARG A 141 -7.48 1.25 -1.21
CA ARG A 141 -7.91 1.39 -2.61
C ARG A 141 -8.59 2.73 -2.86
N GLU A 142 -9.45 3.17 -1.94
CA GLU A 142 -10.13 4.47 -2.05
C GLU A 142 -9.14 5.65 -2.03
N ILE A 143 -8.18 5.62 -1.10
CA ILE A 143 -7.10 6.62 -1.04
C ILE A 143 -6.30 6.65 -2.34
N GLN A 144 -5.96 5.47 -2.89
CA GLN A 144 -5.23 5.37 -4.14
C GLN A 144 -6.02 5.91 -5.33
N ARG A 145 -7.31 5.57 -5.44
CA ARG A 145 -8.20 6.08 -6.49
C ARG A 145 -8.32 7.60 -6.43
N THR A 146 -8.57 8.15 -5.23
CA THR A 146 -8.66 9.61 -5.03
C THR A 146 -7.37 10.31 -5.44
N ARG A 147 -6.20 9.75 -5.08
CA ARG A 147 -4.90 10.30 -5.48
C ARG A 147 -4.68 10.24 -6.98
N LEU A 148 -5.02 9.13 -7.63
CA LEU A 148 -4.93 9.01 -9.08
C LEU A 148 -5.81 10.01 -9.81
N ALA A 149 -7.05 10.21 -9.36
CA ALA A 149 -7.94 11.23 -9.92
C ALA A 149 -7.31 12.62 -9.82
N ARG A 150 -6.77 12.99 -8.65
CA ARG A 150 -6.08 14.28 -8.46
C ARG A 150 -4.87 14.45 -9.38
N LEU A 151 -4.11 13.38 -9.60
CA LEU A 151 -2.95 13.41 -10.50
C LEU A 151 -3.39 13.59 -11.96
N ALA A 152 -4.48 12.95 -12.37
CA ALA A 152 -5.06 13.16 -13.70
C ALA A 152 -5.52 14.61 -13.88
N PHE A 153 -6.28 15.17 -12.94
CA PHE A 153 -6.68 16.59 -13.00
C PHE A 153 -5.48 17.55 -13.04
N ALA A 154 -4.42 17.28 -12.28
CA ALA A 154 -3.21 18.09 -12.30
C ALA A 154 -2.45 18.00 -13.64
N ALA A 155 -2.43 16.83 -14.27
CA ALA A 155 -1.81 16.63 -15.58
C ALA A 155 -2.56 17.39 -16.69
N GLU A 156 -3.89 17.33 -16.70
CA GLU A 156 -4.74 18.09 -17.64
C GLU A 156 -4.55 19.61 -17.47
N ALA A 157 -4.53 20.10 -16.23
CA ALA A 157 -4.31 21.51 -15.94
C ALA A 157 -2.93 22.02 -16.41
N ALA A 158 -1.89 21.18 -16.31
CA ALA A 158 -0.55 21.51 -16.80
C ALA A 158 -0.45 21.44 -18.34
N GLY A 159 -1.19 20.54 -18.99
CA GLY A 159 -1.22 20.40 -20.45
C GLY A 159 -2.03 21.48 -21.18
N GLY A 160 -3.08 22.02 -20.54
CA GLY A 160 -3.98 23.01 -21.15
C GLY A 160 -3.38 24.40 -21.41
N GLN A 161 -2.24 24.75 -20.79
CA GLN A 161 -1.59 26.05 -20.98
C GLN A 161 -0.48 26.05 -22.06
N ALA A 162 -0.18 24.90 -22.67
CA ALA A 162 0.80 24.81 -23.76
C ALA A 162 0.21 25.10 -25.15
N ARG A 163 -1.05 25.54 -25.23
CA ARG A 163 -1.65 25.97 -26.50
C ARG A 163 -1.22 27.39 -26.83
N GLU A 164 -0.33 27.46 -27.83
CA GLU A 164 0.01 28.61 -28.66
C GLU A 164 0.18 29.92 -27.90
N ILE A 165 1.41 30.19 -27.46
CA ILE A 165 1.89 31.57 -27.53
C ILE A 165 1.90 31.87 -29.04
N PRO A 166 1.00 32.72 -29.58
CA PRO A 166 1.12 33.16 -30.97
C PRO A 166 2.53 33.74 -31.12
N ALA A 167 3.24 33.28 -32.15
CA ALA A 167 4.60 33.71 -32.42
C ALA A 167 4.70 35.24 -32.27
N PRO A 168 5.68 35.77 -31.51
CA PRO A 168 5.84 37.20 -31.37
C PRO A 168 6.03 37.79 -32.77
N GLY A 169 5.03 38.55 -33.22
CA GLY A 169 5.14 39.30 -34.45
C GLY A 169 6.38 40.20 -34.38
N PRO A 170 7.13 40.36 -35.47
CA PRO A 170 8.26 41.27 -35.51
C PRO A 170 7.74 42.70 -35.42
N GLY A 171 7.76 43.31 -34.24
CA GLY A 171 7.30 44.69 -34.11
C GLY A 171 7.57 45.32 -32.76
N GLY A 172 8.57 46.22 -32.73
CA GLY A 172 8.54 47.39 -31.84
C GLY A 172 9.37 47.28 -30.57
N ALA A 173 10.65 47.64 -30.69
CA ALA A 173 11.45 48.06 -29.54
C ALA A 173 10.90 49.37 -28.96
N THR A 174 10.50 49.38 -27.70
CA THR A 174 10.46 50.61 -26.89
C THR A 174 10.98 50.32 -25.49
N ALA A 175 12.10 50.97 -25.18
CA ALA A 175 12.74 50.99 -23.88
C ALA A 175 11.83 51.65 -22.82
N GLY A 176 11.78 51.06 -21.63
CA GLY A 176 10.99 51.57 -20.51
C GLY A 176 11.59 51.12 -19.18
N THR A 177 12.58 51.86 -18.72
CA THR A 177 13.21 51.76 -17.39
C THR A 177 12.17 52.06 -16.30
N GLY A 178 11.96 51.14 -15.36
CA GLY A 178 11.01 51.33 -14.26
C GLY A 178 11.38 50.54 -13.01
N ALA A 179 12.19 51.17 -12.15
CA ALA A 179 12.48 50.70 -10.80
C ALA A 179 11.24 50.83 -9.90
N GLY A 180 10.87 49.76 -9.17
CA GLY A 180 9.59 49.73 -8.44
C GLY A 180 9.53 48.76 -7.26
N ARG A 181 10.30 49.08 -6.22
CA ARG A 181 10.08 48.88 -4.77
C ARG A 181 9.22 47.71 -4.26
N SER A 182 9.91 46.86 -3.51
CA SER A 182 9.50 46.11 -2.31
C SER A 182 8.25 46.58 -1.58
N ARG A 183 7.31 45.66 -1.35
CA ARG A 183 6.45 45.65 -0.15
C ARG A 183 6.25 44.21 0.34
N ALA A 184 6.92 43.90 1.45
CA ALA A 184 6.62 42.74 2.28
C ALA A 184 5.20 42.90 2.85
N ARG A 185 4.32 41.95 2.59
CA ARG A 185 3.07 41.78 3.35
C ARG A 185 3.32 40.73 4.41
N GLY A 186 3.25 41.15 5.66
CA GLY A 186 3.11 40.26 6.80
C GLY A 186 1.84 39.44 6.62
N LEU A 187 1.97 38.13 6.83
CA LEU A 187 0.85 37.20 6.92
C LEU A 187 0.67 36.88 8.39
N ASP A 188 -0.45 37.36 8.89
CA ASP A 188 -0.89 37.33 10.27
C ASP A 188 -1.19 35.88 10.66
N LYS A 189 -0.51 35.41 11.71
CA LYS A 189 -0.75 34.10 12.33
C LYS A 189 -1.92 34.21 13.30
N GLU A 190 -3.14 34.34 12.80
CA GLU A 190 -4.33 34.19 13.64
C GLU A 190 -4.96 32.80 13.50
N ASN A 191 -4.78 32.03 14.57
CA ASN A 191 -5.90 31.37 15.25
C ASN A 191 -6.72 30.31 14.48
N LEU A 192 -6.09 29.18 14.15
CA LEU A 192 -6.82 27.94 13.82
C LEU A 192 -7.27 27.25 15.12
N LYS A 193 -8.43 27.66 15.63
CA LYS A 193 -9.20 26.95 16.66
C LYS A 193 -9.63 25.58 16.10
N PRO A 194 -9.27 24.44 16.72
CA PRO A 194 -9.68 23.13 16.23
C PRO A 194 -11.20 22.96 16.35
N PRO A 195 -11.86 22.31 15.37
CA PRO A 195 -13.29 22.05 15.43
C PRO A 195 -13.63 21.08 16.57
N PRO A 196 -14.76 21.27 17.28
CA PRO A 196 -15.18 20.37 18.34
C PRO A 196 -15.56 19.00 17.77
N SER A 197 -14.77 17.98 18.10
CA SER A 197 -15.09 16.57 17.85
C SER A 197 -16.19 16.10 18.81
N LYS A 198 -17.44 16.41 18.49
CA LYS A 198 -18.63 15.79 19.09
C LYS A 198 -19.51 15.23 17.96
N LEU A 199 -19.22 14.00 17.54
CA LEU A 199 -20.23 13.20 16.87
C LEU A 199 -21.07 12.50 17.96
N PRO A 200 -22.39 12.66 17.97
CA PRO A 200 -23.26 11.92 18.88
C PRO A 200 -23.20 10.43 18.53
N LEU A 201 -22.95 9.60 19.54
CA LEU A 201 -23.14 8.15 19.44
C LEU A 201 -24.65 7.88 19.35
N PRO A 202 -25.12 7.03 18.43
CA PRO A 202 -26.49 6.58 18.45
C PRO A 202 -26.68 5.62 19.64
N SER A 203 -27.31 6.15 20.69
CA SER A 203 -27.93 5.36 21.76
C SER A 203 -29.20 4.70 21.19
N GLY A 204 -29.24 3.38 21.16
CA GLY A 204 -30.49 2.64 20.92
C GLY A 204 -30.41 1.66 19.76
N PHE A 205 -29.88 0.46 20.03
CA PHE A 205 -30.38 -0.73 19.34
C PHE A 205 -30.74 -1.76 20.41
N VAL A 206 -32.02 -1.72 20.78
CA VAL A 206 -32.67 -2.67 21.70
C VAL A 206 -33.34 -3.72 20.83
N GLY A 207 -32.98 -4.98 21.04
CA GLY A 207 -33.87 -6.14 20.89
C GLY A 207 -34.31 -6.57 19.49
N SER A 208 -33.79 -7.71 19.02
CA SER A 208 -34.67 -8.81 18.60
C SER A 208 -33.90 -10.12 18.56
N SER A 209 -34.04 -10.88 19.63
CA SER A 209 -33.86 -12.31 19.70
C SER A 209 -34.96 -13.00 18.90
N GLY A 210 -34.63 -13.69 17.82
CA GLY A 210 -35.57 -14.57 17.15
C GLY A 210 -35.00 -15.18 15.87
N GLY A 211 -34.89 -16.50 15.84
CA GLY A 211 -35.08 -17.23 14.59
C GLY A 211 -33.94 -18.15 14.15
N ALA A 212 -34.14 -19.43 14.46
CA ALA A 212 -33.87 -20.59 13.62
C ALA A 212 -32.39 -20.94 13.29
N ALA A 213 -31.94 -22.02 13.93
CA ALA A 213 -30.82 -22.84 13.50
C ALA A 213 -31.13 -23.52 12.14
N PRO A 214 -30.27 -23.38 11.11
CA PRO A 214 -30.32 -24.27 9.96
C PRO A 214 -29.63 -25.61 10.29
N GLN A 215 -30.38 -26.69 10.08
CA GLN A 215 -29.95 -28.09 10.12
C GLN A 215 -28.72 -28.31 9.22
N ALA A 216 -27.79 -29.11 9.74
CA ALA A 216 -26.64 -29.61 9.00
C ALA A 216 -27.07 -30.66 7.95
N PRO A 217 -26.61 -30.60 6.69
CA PRO A 217 -26.72 -31.73 5.79
C PRO A 217 -25.56 -32.72 6.00
N ALA A 218 -25.96 -33.95 6.30
CA ALA A 218 -25.41 -35.25 5.93
C ALA A 218 -23.93 -35.35 5.51
N SER A 219 -23.18 -36.07 6.36
CA SER A 219 -22.17 -37.09 6.05
C SER A 219 -21.70 -37.20 4.59
N ALA A 220 -20.52 -36.65 4.30
CA ALA A 220 -19.74 -37.01 3.12
C ALA A 220 -19.02 -38.34 3.38
N VAL A 221 -19.45 -39.37 2.66
CA VAL A 221 -18.79 -40.67 2.53
C VAL A 221 -17.46 -40.48 1.80
N TRP A 222 -16.35 -40.68 2.49
CA TRP A 222 -15.04 -40.77 1.85
C TRP A 222 -14.88 -42.17 1.25
N MET A 223 -15.00 -42.27 -0.07
CA MET A 223 -14.66 -43.49 -0.81
C MET A 223 -13.14 -43.71 -0.74
N LYS A 224 -12.79 -44.90 -0.24
CA LYS A 224 -11.44 -45.46 -0.18
C LYS A 224 -11.09 -45.98 -1.57
N VAL A 225 -10.23 -45.27 -2.30
CA VAL A 225 -9.64 -45.79 -3.54
C VAL A 225 -8.34 -46.50 -3.16
N GLY A 226 -8.33 -47.81 -3.29
CA GLY A 226 -7.12 -48.62 -3.32
C GLY A 226 -6.75 -48.96 -4.76
N HIS A 227 -5.48 -48.75 -5.12
CA HIS A 227 -4.53 -49.79 -5.53
C HIS A 227 -3.17 -49.14 -5.80
#